data_AF-A0A7S1M901-F1
#
_entry.id   AF-A0A7S1M901-F1
#
_cell.length_a   1.000
_cell.length_b   1.000
_cell.length_c   1.000
_cell.angle_alpha   90.00
_cell.angle_beta   90.00
_cell.angle_gamma   90.00
#
_symmetry.space_group_name_H-M   'P 1'
#
loop_
_entity.id
_entity.type
_entity.pdbx_description
1 polymer ?
#
loop_
_entity_poly.entity_id
_entity_poly.type
_entity_poly.pdbx_seq_one_letter_code
_entity_poly.pdbx_strand_id
1 'polypeptide(L)'
;EARGVPLERLKSLRLAEEVLRQLDRLQVMGGPSLKVECHRLGFATHEQMSEALMEERLRDVLIWRHLPQPELQRECKLLDISEGVHRDLIPVKLLGRKDRLREWEEQGVPVNRFGGDYHKALELVKEYKSISAMSRKGLEKWYKGIGFPEERDLERSELEQLYKKVRFWEMLPTEELKGDCLRVGGSVGQETASQDDKELRADLIFQLFKHERMIAWDKRGFHALRIGNTDSVAQIVGQYEHFHAMADKEFRKLCGDMGLPCGSGESREVLSRRVKTLMAWEFMPWAEVHKECLEKGLPVQSRATNSDERKRGEWIQQLAWTVFWDVPVGRLGADRAANIAGHYQSFDNMDDTELVREYRSRMEIPSLPDV
;
A
#
# COMPACT_ATOMS: atom_id res chain seq x y z
N GLU A 1 -15.19 -36.68 11.17
CA GLU A 1 -14.44 -35.57 10.54
C GLU A 1 -14.91 -34.19 10.98
N ALA A 2 -16.22 -33.89 11.01
CA ALA A 2 -16.75 -32.57 11.42
C ALA A 2 -16.25 -32.06 12.79
N ARG A 3 -15.86 -32.95 13.71
CA ARG A 3 -15.26 -32.60 15.02
C ARG A 3 -13.74 -32.40 14.99
N GLY A 4 -13.13 -32.33 13.82
CA GLY A 4 -11.68 -32.17 13.64
C GLY A 4 -10.85 -33.44 13.83
N VAL A 5 -11.47 -34.62 13.95
CA VAL A 5 -10.76 -35.91 14.06
C VAL A 5 -10.56 -36.52 12.67
N PRO A 6 -9.31 -36.73 12.21
CA PRO A 6 -9.02 -37.23 10.86
C PRO A 6 -9.09 -38.76 10.81
N LEU A 7 -10.26 -39.31 10.49
CA LEU A 7 -10.52 -40.76 10.46
C LEU A 7 -9.55 -41.51 9.54
N GLU A 8 -9.35 -41.00 8.32
CA GLU A 8 -8.45 -41.57 7.31
C GLU A 8 -6.99 -41.66 7.80
N ARG A 9 -6.55 -40.69 8.60
CA ARG A 9 -5.17 -40.65 9.11
C ARG A 9 -4.98 -41.54 10.32
N LEU A 10 -6.00 -41.68 11.17
CA LEU A 10 -5.95 -42.56 12.34
C LEU A 10 -5.96 -44.05 11.96
N LYS A 11 -6.54 -44.42 10.82
CA LYS A 11 -6.64 -45.81 10.31
C LYS A 11 -7.30 -46.80 11.27
N SER A 12 -8.05 -46.30 12.28
CA SER A 12 -8.73 -47.12 13.27
C SER A 12 -9.94 -46.39 13.85
N LEU A 13 -11.14 -46.96 13.64
CA LEU A 13 -12.38 -46.42 14.19
C LEU A 13 -12.36 -46.41 15.73
N ARG A 14 -11.80 -47.44 16.36
CA ARG A 14 -11.68 -47.53 17.81
C ARG A 14 -10.81 -46.41 18.40
N LEU A 15 -9.68 -46.08 17.75
CA LEU A 15 -8.86 -44.96 18.19
C LEU A 15 -9.58 -43.63 17.99
N ALA A 16 -10.34 -43.48 16.90
CA ALA A 16 -11.13 -42.28 16.67
C ALA A 16 -12.25 -42.11 17.71
N GLU A 17 -12.95 -43.19 18.08
CA GLU A 17 -13.95 -43.17 19.16
C GLU A 17 -13.31 -42.77 20.50
N GLU A 18 -12.12 -43.29 20.80
CA GLU A 18 -11.40 -42.93 22.02
C GLU A 18 -11.01 -41.46 22.04
N VAL A 19 -10.44 -40.94 20.94
CA VAL A 19 -10.15 -39.51 20.78
C VAL A 19 -11.43 -38.69 20.97
N LEU A 20 -12.55 -39.08 20.36
CA LEU A 20 -13.82 -38.37 20.50
C LEU A 20 -14.33 -38.32 21.94
N ARG A 21 -14.28 -39.43 22.69
CA ARG A 21 -14.65 -39.43 24.12
C ARG A 21 -13.77 -38.48 24.93
N GLN A 22 -12.47 -38.42 24.62
CA GLN A 22 -11.57 -37.49 25.27
C GLN A 22 -11.92 -36.04 24.90
N LEU A 23 -12.26 -35.75 23.64
CA LEU A 23 -12.71 -34.42 23.22
C LEU A 23 -14.04 -34.01 23.88
N ASP A 24 -15.00 -34.94 24.02
CA ASP A 24 -16.25 -34.69 24.74
C ASP A 24 -15.98 -34.30 26.20
N ARG A 25 -15.03 -34.97 26.84
CA ARG A 25 -14.60 -34.63 28.19
C ARG A 25 -13.98 -33.24 28.27
N LEU A 26 -13.16 -32.86 27.28
CA LEU A 26 -12.55 -31.53 27.25
C LEU A 26 -13.60 -30.42 27.11
N GLN A 27 -14.63 -30.62 26.29
CA GLN A 27 -15.68 -29.62 26.04
C GLN A 27 -16.54 -29.30 27.27
N VAL A 28 -16.61 -30.21 28.25
CA VAL A 28 -17.33 -29.96 29.51
C VAL A 28 -16.43 -29.44 30.62
N MET A 29 -15.12 -29.31 30.38
CA MET A 29 -14.17 -28.80 31.36
C MET A 29 -14.13 -27.28 31.34
N GLY A 30 -14.26 -26.64 32.51
CA GLY A 30 -14.02 -25.20 32.64
C GLY A 30 -12.52 -24.85 32.55
N GLY A 31 -12.21 -23.58 32.33
CA GLY A 31 -10.86 -23.06 32.15
C GLY A 31 -9.81 -23.55 33.16
N PRO A 32 -10.06 -23.57 34.49
CA PRO A 32 -9.10 -24.10 35.46
C PRO A 32 -8.73 -25.57 35.21
N SER A 33 -9.72 -26.40 34.90
CA SER A 33 -9.52 -27.83 34.61
C SER A 33 -8.76 -28.02 33.29
N LEU A 34 -9.06 -27.20 32.27
CA LEU A 34 -8.31 -27.21 31.01
C LEU A 34 -6.84 -26.86 31.24
N LYS A 35 -6.53 -25.85 32.06
CA LYS A 35 -5.14 -25.50 32.42
C LYS A 35 -4.40 -26.65 33.07
N VAL A 36 -5.04 -27.35 34.01
CA VAL A 36 -4.45 -28.53 34.66
C VAL A 36 -4.14 -29.62 33.63
N GLU A 37 -5.05 -29.85 32.69
CA GLU A 37 -4.86 -30.86 31.64
C GLU A 37 -3.74 -30.47 30.66
N CYS A 38 -3.64 -29.20 30.29
CA CYS A 38 -2.52 -28.68 29.49
C CYS A 38 -1.17 -28.95 30.18
N HIS A 39 -1.07 -28.65 31.48
CA HIS A 39 0.13 -28.92 32.28
C HIS A 39 0.44 -30.41 32.37
N ARG A 40 -0.58 -31.25 32.56
CA ARG A 40 -0.45 -32.72 32.57
C ARG A 40 0.10 -33.25 31.25
N LEU A 41 -0.24 -32.62 30.14
CA LEU A 41 0.26 -32.97 28.80
C LEU A 41 1.58 -32.28 28.43
N GLY A 42 2.16 -31.50 29.34
CA GLY A 42 3.52 -30.96 29.22
C GLY A 42 3.64 -29.66 28.44
N PHE A 43 2.57 -28.88 28.28
CA PHE A 43 2.65 -27.56 27.65
C PHE A 43 2.17 -26.42 28.55
N ALA A 44 2.76 -25.25 28.34
CA ALA A 44 2.52 -24.06 29.16
C ALA A 44 1.21 -23.37 28.76
N THR A 45 0.50 -22.84 29.75
CA THR A 45 -0.63 -21.91 29.57
C THR A 45 -0.24 -20.54 30.10
N HIS A 46 -0.76 -19.48 29.50
CA HIS A 46 -0.64 -18.10 30.03
C HIS A 46 -2.01 -17.60 30.48
N GLU A 47 -2.03 -16.59 31.34
CA GLU A 47 -3.28 -16.12 31.98
C GLU A 47 -4.32 -15.65 30.95
N GLN A 48 -3.86 -15.05 29.85
CA GLN A 48 -4.71 -14.53 28.77
C GLN A 48 -5.17 -15.60 27.75
N MET A 49 -4.82 -16.88 27.94
CA MET A 49 -5.19 -17.94 27.00
C MET A 49 -6.69 -18.26 27.13
N SER A 50 -7.43 -18.12 26.04
CA SER A 50 -8.86 -18.44 26.02
C SER A 50 -9.13 -19.94 26.16
N GLU A 51 -10.30 -20.29 26.70
CA GLU A 51 -10.75 -21.69 26.82
C GLU A 51 -10.78 -22.38 25.45
N ALA A 52 -11.29 -21.69 24.43
CA ALA A 52 -11.34 -22.20 23.05
C ALA A 52 -9.94 -22.54 22.49
N LEU A 53 -8.92 -21.72 22.78
CA LEU A 53 -7.55 -22.00 22.35
C LEU A 53 -6.96 -23.19 23.12
N MET A 54 -7.22 -23.29 24.43
CA MET A 54 -6.79 -24.46 25.21
C MET A 54 -7.42 -25.75 24.66
N GLU A 55 -8.72 -25.74 24.37
CA GLU A 55 -9.41 -26.89 23.75
C GLU A 55 -8.84 -27.25 22.38
N GLU A 56 -8.54 -26.26 21.53
CA GLU A 56 -7.92 -26.49 20.23
C GLU A 56 -6.56 -27.18 20.38
N ARG A 57 -5.70 -26.68 21.27
CA ARG A 57 -4.37 -27.24 21.51
C ARG A 57 -4.42 -28.64 22.11
N LEU A 58 -5.30 -28.86 23.10
CA LEU A 58 -5.52 -30.17 23.69
C LEU A 58 -6.02 -31.16 22.64
N ARG A 59 -6.94 -30.75 21.76
CA ARG A 59 -7.43 -31.56 20.65
C ARG A 59 -6.29 -31.99 19.73
N ASP A 60 -5.44 -31.07 19.29
CA ASP A 60 -4.29 -31.38 18.43
C ASP A 60 -3.35 -32.39 19.10
N VAL A 61 -2.99 -32.18 20.36
CA VAL A 61 -2.11 -33.08 21.12
C VAL A 61 -2.71 -34.48 21.25
N LEU A 62 -4.02 -34.58 21.53
CA LEU A 62 -4.71 -35.87 21.61
C LEU A 62 -4.72 -36.58 20.27
N ILE A 63 -4.97 -35.87 19.16
CA ILE A 63 -4.90 -36.45 17.82
C ILE A 63 -3.49 -36.95 17.53
N TRP A 64 -2.45 -36.13 17.74
CA TRP A 64 -1.06 -36.51 17.46
C TRP A 64 -0.58 -37.70 18.29
N ARG A 65 -1.03 -37.84 19.55
CA ARG A 65 -0.73 -39.02 20.38
C ARG A 65 -1.27 -40.32 19.78
N HIS A 66 -2.42 -40.25 19.11
CA HIS A 66 -3.08 -41.41 18.52
C HIS A 66 -2.75 -41.62 17.04
N LEU A 67 -2.05 -40.67 16.39
CA LEU A 67 -1.61 -40.85 15.01
C LEU A 67 -0.64 -42.05 14.87
N PRO A 68 -0.77 -42.84 13.80
CA PRO A 68 0.23 -43.82 13.42
C PRO A 68 1.61 -43.18 13.20
N GLN A 69 2.68 -43.93 13.48
CA GLN A 69 4.06 -43.44 13.36
C GLN A 69 4.37 -42.78 12.00
N PRO A 70 3.94 -43.33 10.83
CA PRO A 70 4.19 -42.68 9.55
C PRO A 70 3.49 -41.32 9.40
N GLU A 71 2.29 -41.17 9.95
CA GLU A 71 1.55 -39.89 9.93
C GLU A 71 2.20 -38.87 10.86
N LEU A 72 2.67 -39.31 12.03
CA LEU A 72 3.37 -38.46 12.99
C LEU A 72 4.73 -38.00 12.44
N GLN A 73 5.44 -38.88 11.72
CA GLN A 73 6.66 -38.52 10.99
C GLN A 73 6.39 -37.51 9.87
N ARG A 74 5.26 -37.62 9.15
CA ARG A 74 4.84 -36.60 8.18
C ARG A 74 4.62 -35.25 8.84
N GLU A 75 3.90 -35.20 9.97
CA GLU A 75 3.72 -33.96 10.75
C GLU A 75 5.05 -33.37 11.22
N CYS A 76 5.96 -34.21 11.73
CA CYS A 76 7.31 -33.78 12.12
C CYS A 76 8.08 -33.22 10.94
N LYS A 77 8.02 -33.87 9.76
CA LYS A 77 8.70 -33.42 8.55
C LYS A 77 8.16 -32.09 8.04
N LEU A 78 6.83 -31.91 8.04
CA LEU A 78 6.19 -30.64 7.66
C LEU A 78 6.64 -29.47 8.55
N LEU A 79 6.90 -29.75 9.82
CA LEU A 79 7.29 -28.75 10.81
C LEU A 79 8.80 -28.72 11.08
N ASP A 80 9.59 -29.47 10.31
CA ASP A 80 11.04 -29.59 10.44
C ASP A 80 11.48 -29.92 11.88
N ILE A 81 10.85 -30.95 12.45
CA ILE A 81 11.24 -31.52 13.74
C ILE A 81 12.15 -32.72 13.47
N SER A 82 13.40 -32.64 13.95
CA SER A 82 14.43 -33.66 13.72
C SER A 82 14.01 -35.06 14.13
N GLU A 83 14.47 -36.07 13.37
CA GLU A 83 14.34 -37.48 13.73
C GLU A 83 15.12 -37.77 15.03
N GLY A 84 14.56 -38.63 15.91
CA GLY A 84 15.18 -39.00 17.19
C GLY A 84 14.50 -38.41 18.44
N VAL A 85 13.41 -37.67 18.29
CA VAL A 85 12.60 -37.24 19.44
C VAL A 85 11.78 -38.42 19.97
N HIS A 86 11.79 -38.63 21.30
CA HIS A 86 10.95 -39.62 21.94
C HIS A 86 9.48 -39.40 21.60
N ARG A 87 8.74 -40.47 21.26
CA ARG A 87 7.36 -40.38 20.75
C ARG A 87 6.45 -39.52 21.63
N ASP A 88 6.59 -39.63 22.95
CA ASP A 88 5.77 -38.87 23.91
C ASP A 88 6.03 -37.36 23.91
N LEU A 89 7.19 -36.91 23.43
CA LEU A 89 7.56 -35.49 23.34
C LEU A 89 7.20 -34.88 21.98
N ILE A 90 6.90 -35.69 20.97
CA ILE A 90 6.58 -35.20 19.63
C ILE A 90 5.36 -34.25 19.65
N PRO A 91 4.22 -34.60 20.27
CA PRO A 91 3.05 -33.71 20.29
C PRO A 91 3.34 -32.34 20.91
N VAL A 92 4.17 -32.28 21.96
CA VAL A 92 4.56 -31.02 22.61
C VAL A 92 5.43 -30.18 21.68
N LYS A 93 6.37 -30.79 20.95
CA LYS A 93 7.19 -30.08 19.96
C LYS A 93 6.38 -29.58 18.77
N LEU A 94 5.45 -30.40 18.27
CA LEU A 94 4.52 -30.01 17.20
C LEU A 94 3.68 -28.80 17.64
N LEU A 95 3.16 -28.84 18.87
CA LEU A 95 2.38 -27.74 19.42
C LEU A 95 3.21 -26.46 19.49
N GLY A 96 4.39 -26.52 20.09
CA GLY A 96 5.28 -25.36 20.21
C GLY A 96 5.69 -24.78 18.85
N ARG A 97 5.80 -25.62 17.80
CA ARG A 97 6.06 -25.15 16.44
C ARG A 97 4.83 -24.49 15.82
N LYS A 98 3.63 -25.10 15.95
CA LYS A 98 2.37 -24.56 15.45
C LYS A 98 2.04 -23.20 16.10
N ASP A 99 2.27 -23.08 17.40
CA ASP A 99 2.10 -21.82 18.13
C ASP A 99 3.04 -20.73 17.61
N ARG A 100 4.30 -21.07 17.35
CA ARG A 100 5.26 -20.13 16.75
C ARG A 100 4.85 -19.69 15.35
N LEU A 101 4.32 -20.60 14.53
CA LEU A 101 3.81 -20.24 13.20
C LEU A 101 2.62 -19.29 13.31
N ARG A 102 1.71 -19.49 14.27
CA ARG A 102 0.59 -18.58 14.55
C ARG A 102 1.09 -17.21 14.99
N GLU A 103 2.07 -17.16 15.90
CA GLU A 103 2.71 -15.92 16.34
C GLU A 103 3.34 -15.16 15.16
N TRP A 104 3.96 -15.86 14.22
CA TRP A 104 4.52 -15.25 13.02
C TRP A 104 3.45 -14.70 12.07
N GLU A 105 2.35 -15.44 11.87
CA GLU A 105 1.18 -14.96 11.11
C GLU A 105 0.59 -13.69 11.75
N GLU A 106 0.46 -13.66 13.08
CA GLU A 106 0.01 -12.47 13.83
C GLU A 106 0.99 -11.28 13.69
N GLN A 107 2.28 -11.56 13.52
CA GLN A 107 3.31 -10.57 13.21
C GLN A 107 3.37 -10.18 11.72
N GLY A 108 2.45 -10.69 10.89
CA GLY A 108 2.34 -10.37 9.46
C GLY A 108 3.27 -11.19 8.56
N VAL A 109 3.76 -12.34 9.00
CA VAL A 109 4.50 -13.30 8.18
C VAL A 109 3.53 -14.37 7.68
N PRO A 110 3.17 -14.40 6.39
CA PRO A 110 2.14 -15.31 5.88
C PRO A 110 2.74 -16.70 5.60
N VAL A 111 3.05 -17.44 6.68
CA VAL A 111 3.66 -18.78 6.70
C VAL A 111 2.98 -19.73 5.71
N ASN A 112 1.65 -19.69 5.63
CA ASN A 112 0.89 -20.60 4.77
C ASN A 112 1.23 -20.45 3.27
N ARG A 113 1.73 -19.29 2.85
CA ARG A 113 2.10 -19.02 1.44
C ARG A 113 3.45 -19.61 1.03
N PHE A 114 4.21 -20.16 1.97
CA PHE A 114 5.46 -20.87 1.67
C PHE A 114 5.27 -22.36 1.38
N GLY A 115 4.02 -22.84 1.18
CA GLY A 115 3.76 -24.24 0.88
C GLY A 115 4.16 -25.20 2.01
N GLY A 116 4.14 -24.72 3.25
CA GLY A 116 4.59 -25.48 4.43
C GLY A 116 6.11 -25.46 4.67
N ASP A 117 6.88 -24.66 3.93
CA ASP A 117 8.32 -24.52 4.17
C ASP A 117 8.60 -23.64 5.41
N TYR A 118 8.80 -24.31 6.53
CA TYR A 118 9.13 -23.66 7.80
C TYR A 118 10.43 -22.84 7.74
N HIS A 119 11.44 -23.30 6.99
CA HIS A 119 12.75 -22.66 6.96
C HIS A 119 12.67 -21.29 6.31
N LYS A 120 11.92 -21.17 5.22
CA LYS A 120 11.65 -19.88 4.58
C LYS A 120 10.95 -18.90 5.52
N ALA A 121 9.94 -19.36 6.26
CA ALA A 121 9.27 -18.51 7.25
C ALA A 121 10.23 -18.06 8.36
N LEU A 122 11.09 -18.96 8.86
CA LEU A 122 12.10 -18.62 9.86
C LEU A 122 13.13 -17.62 9.32
N GLU A 123 13.58 -17.80 8.08
CA GLU A 123 14.51 -16.90 7.40
C GLU A 123 13.88 -15.51 7.23
N LEU A 124 12.63 -15.43 6.77
CA LEU A 124 11.91 -14.17 6.64
C LEU A 124 11.79 -13.44 7.98
N VAL A 125 11.51 -14.15 9.08
CA VAL A 125 11.44 -13.54 10.42
C VAL A 125 12.79 -12.95 10.84
N LYS A 126 13.90 -13.59 10.49
CA LYS A 126 15.25 -13.03 10.74
C LYS A 126 15.49 -11.78 9.89
N GLU A 127 15.14 -11.81 8.61
CA GLU A 127 15.23 -10.65 7.71
C GLU A 127 14.36 -9.50 8.22
N TYR A 128 13.13 -9.76 8.67
CA TYR A 128 12.23 -8.75 9.23
C TYR A 128 12.83 -8.05 10.44
N LYS A 129 13.49 -8.80 11.34
CA LYS A 129 14.20 -8.23 12.49
C LYS A 129 15.37 -7.35 12.04
N SER A 130 16.13 -7.79 11.03
CA SER A 130 17.22 -7.00 10.43
C SER A 130 16.68 -5.69 9.86
N ILE A 131 15.60 -5.74 9.07
CA ILE A 131 14.95 -4.56 8.49
C ILE A 131 14.44 -3.61 9.58
N SER A 132 13.76 -4.12 10.62
CA SER A 132 13.29 -3.29 11.74
C SER A 132 14.43 -2.61 12.51
N ALA A 133 15.62 -3.23 12.52
CA ALA A 133 16.82 -2.65 13.11
C ALA A 133 17.52 -1.64 12.18
N MET A 134 17.19 -1.59 10.89
CA MET A 134 17.79 -0.63 9.96
C MET A 134 17.42 0.81 10.33
N SER A 135 18.41 1.70 10.17
CA SER A 135 18.20 3.14 10.29
C SER A 135 17.31 3.65 9.16
N ARG A 136 16.62 4.78 9.40
CA ARG A 136 15.80 5.46 8.38
C ARG A 136 16.60 5.72 7.09
N LYS A 137 17.83 6.24 7.19
CA LYS A 137 18.72 6.46 6.04
C LYS A 137 19.04 5.18 5.26
N GLY A 138 19.18 4.05 5.96
CA GLY A 138 19.40 2.75 5.33
C GLY A 138 18.18 2.30 4.51
N LEU A 139 16.98 2.49 5.06
CA LEU A 139 15.73 2.19 4.37
C LEU A 139 15.50 3.14 3.17
N GLU A 140 15.76 4.43 3.32
CA GLU A 140 15.68 5.41 2.22
C GLU A 140 16.68 5.08 1.10
N LYS A 141 17.91 4.66 1.44
CA LYS A 141 18.91 4.20 0.46
C LYS A 141 18.42 2.97 -0.30
N TRP A 142 17.83 2.00 0.39
CA TRP A 142 17.23 0.83 -0.25
C TRP A 142 16.10 1.23 -1.20
N TYR A 143 15.18 2.09 -0.75
CA TYR A 143 14.04 2.58 -1.53
C TYR A 143 14.49 3.27 -2.83
N LYS A 144 15.46 4.18 -2.72
CA LYS A 144 16.10 4.84 -3.87
C LYS A 144 16.82 3.84 -4.78
N GLY A 145 17.45 2.81 -4.21
CA GLY A 145 18.15 1.76 -4.95
C GLY A 145 17.24 0.92 -5.85
N ILE A 146 15.95 0.86 -5.57
CA ILE A 146 14.93 0.21 -6.42
C ILE A 146 14.50 1.15 -7.58
N GLY A 147 14.90 2.42 -7.57
CA GLY A 147 14.60 3.39 -8.64
C GLY A 147 13.42 4.32 -8.36
N PHE A 148 12.99 4.43 -7.10
CA PHE A 148 11.90 5.34 -6.70
C PHE A 148 12.45 6.67 -6.16
N PRO A 149 11.70 7.79 -6.32
CA PRO A 149 12.12 9.10 -5.86
C PRO A 149 12.24 9.16 -4.34
N GLU A 150 12.98 10.12 -3.81
CA GLU A 150 12.93 10.42 -2.37
C GLU A 150 11.56 10.96 -2.00
N GLU A 151 10.95 10.42 -0.95
CA GLU A 151 9.67 10.88 -0.41
C GLU A 151 9.85 11.25 1.06
N ARG A 152 9.80 12.54 1.39
CA ARG A 152 10.04 13.00 2.77
C ARG A 152 8.89 12.63 3.70
N ASP A 153 7.68 12.68 3.16
CA ASP A 153 6.44 12.35 3.87
C ASP A 153 6.27 10.84 4.07
N LEU A 154 7.17 10.01 3.54
CA LEU A 154 7.14 8.57 3.75
C LEU A 154 7.71 8.25 5.12
N GLU A 155 6.87 7.71 6.01
CA GLU A 155 7.28 7.41 7.37
C GLU A 155 8.26 6.23 7.42
N ARG A 156 9.10 6.19 8.47
CA ARG A 156 10.05 5.06 8.65
C ARG A 156 9.31 3.72 8.70
N SER A 157 8.16 3.68 9.36
CA SER A 157 7.33 2.47 9.46
C SER A 157 6.78 2.05 8.09
N GLU A 158 6.39 2.99 7.23
CA GLU A 158 5.94 2.67 5.86
C GLU A 158 7.10 2.12 5.02
N LEU A 159 8.28 2.73 5.09
CA LEU A 159 9.50 2.23 4.44
C LEU A 159 9.85 0.80 4.90
N GLU A 160 9.78 0.56 6.21
CA GLU A 160 10.02 -0.76 6.80
C GLU A 160 9.02 -1.79 6.27
N GLN A 161 7.72 -1.47 6.26
CA GLN A 161 6.68 -2.37 5.76
C GLN A 161 6.83 -2.66 4.27
N LEU A 162 7.21 -1.66 3.47
CA LEU A 162 7.51 -1.85 2.05
C LEU A 162 8.70 -2.80 1.85
N TYR A 163 9.76 -2.65 2.63
CA TYR A 163 10.91 -3.54 2.51
C TYR A 163 10.57 -4.96 2.97
N LYS A 164 9.81 -5.12 4.05
CA LYS A 164 9.29 -6.41 4.50
C LYS A 164 8.44 -7.08 3.41
N LYS A 165 7.53 -6.36 2.75
CA LYS A 165 6.74 -6.87 1.61
C LYS A 165 7.64 -7.36 0.46
N VAL A 166 8.66 -6.60 0.09
CA VAL A 166 9.59 -7.00 -0.99
C VAL A 166 10.36 -8.26 -0.61
N ARG A 167 10.89 -8.35 0.62
CA ARG A 167 11.55 -9.58 1.10
C ARG A 167 10.63 -10.79 1.11
N PHE A 168 9.38 -10.58 1.49
CA PHE A 168 8.37 -11.62 1.43
C PHE A 168 8.18 -12.13 -0.01
N TRP A 169 8.01 -11.23 -0.98
CA TRP A 169 7.88 -11.61 -2.39
C TRP A 169 9.14 -12.30 -2.93
N GLU A 170 10.34 -11.86 -2.55
CA GLU A 170 11.60 -12.53 -2.93
C GLU A 170 11.65 -14.00 -2.48
N MET A 171 10.98 -14.35 -1.37
CA MET A 171 10.92 -15.72 -0.84
C MET A 171 9.74 -16.55 -1.36
N LEU A 172 8.74 -15.92 -1.97
CA LEU A 172 7.56 -16.62 -2.50
C LEU A 172 7.92 -17.54 -3.69
N PRO A 173 7.25 -18.69 -3.84
CA PRO A 173 7.29 -19.46 -5.09
C PRO A 173 6.87 -18.60 -6.30
N THR A 174 7.47 -18.85 -7.47
CA THR A 174 7.18 -18.07 -8.69
C THR A 174 5.69 -18.11 -9.06
N GLU A 175 5.02 -19.24 -8.87
CA GLU A 175 3.58 -19.39 -9.14
C GLU A 175 2.72 -18.50 -8.21
N GLU A 176 3.11 -18.37 -6.93
CA GLU A 176 2.44 -17.48 -5.98
C GLU A 176 2.63 -16.00 -6.37
N LEU A 177 3.81 -15.63 -6.84
CA LEU A 177 4.11 -14.28 -7.35
C LEU A 177 3.30 -13.95 -8.61
N LYS A 178 3.23 -14.88 -9.57
CA LYS A 178 2.36 -14.72 -10.75
C LYS A 178 0.91 -14.52 -10.33
N GLY A 179 0.44 -15.31 -9.36
CA GLY A 179 -0.89 -15.16 -8.76
C GLY A 179 -1.12 -13.78 -8.14
N ASP A 180 -0.16 -13.23 -7.40
CA ASP A 180 -0.23 -11.87 -6.87
C ASP A 180 -0.27 -10.82 -8.00
N CYS A 181 0.56 -10.96 -9.04
CA CYS A 181 0.59 -10.04 -10.18
C CYS A 181 -0.75 -10.03 -10.94
N LEU A 182 -1.36 -11.19 -11.14
CA LEU A 182 -2.68 -11.29 -11.78
C LEU A 182 -3.78 -10.63 -10.94
N ARG A 183 -3.73 -10.78 -9.60
CA ARG A 183 -4.70 -10.15 -8.68
C ARG A 183 -4.68 -8.63 -8.74
N VAL A 184 -3.50 -8.03 -8.93
CA VAL A 184 -3.34 -6.57 -9.03
C VAL A 184 -3.64 -6.01 -10.42
N GLY A 185 -4.06 -6.87 -11.37
CA GLY A 185 -4.35 -6.48 -12.75
C GLY A 185 -3.10 -6.28 -13.61
N GLY A 186 -1.94 -6.78 -13.17
CA GLY A 186 -0.73 -6.77 -13.96
C GLY A 186 -0.85 -7.72 -15.15
N SER A 187 -0.52 -7.23 -16.35
CA SER A 187 -0.32 -8.11 -17.50
C SER A 187 0.93 -8.93 -17.26
N VAL A 188 0.77 -10.19 -16.86
CA VAL A 188 1.88 -11.15 -16.89
C VAL A 188 2.14 -11.39 -18.36
N GLY A 189 3.17 -10.72 -18.89
CA GLY A 189 3.53 -10.79 -20.31
C GLY A 189 3.56 -12.26 -20.75
N GLN A 190 2.98 -12.56 -21.92
CA GLN A 190 3.01 -13.91 -22.46
C GLN A 190 4.48 -14.31 -22.59
N GLU A 191 4.89 -15.24 -21.74
CA GLU A 191 6.26 -15.68 -21.51
C GLU A 191 6.94 -15.93 -22.86
N THR A 192 7.90 -15.08 -23.23
CA THR A 192 8.86 -15.49 -24.25
C THR A 192 9.66 -16.63 -23.62
N ALA A 193 9.61 -17.83 -24.21
CA ALA A 193 10.10 -19.10 -23.67
C ALA A 193 11.63 -19.18 -23.39
N SER A 194 12.31 -18.05 -23.27
CA SER A 194 13.76 -17.91 -23.13
C SER A 194 14.21 -16.96 -22.01
N GLN A 195 13.31 -16.40 -21.20
CA GLN A 195 13.70 -15.50 -20.11
C GLN A 195 14.22 -16.30 -18.90
N ASP A 196 15.32 -15.85 -18.29
CA ASP A 196 15.88 -16.43 -17.05
C ASP A 196 14.86 -16.31 -15.90
N ASP A 197 14.63 -17.38 -15.13
CA ASP A 197 13.65 -17.39 -14.02
C ASP A 197 13.96 -16.29 -13.00
N LYS A 198 15.24 -15.98 -12.80
CA LYS A 198 15.67 -14.91 -11.90
C LYS A 198 15.24 -13.52 -12.39
N GLU A 199 15.35 -13.24 -13.70
CA GLU A 199 14.91 -11.99 -14.30
C GLU A 199 13.40 -11.87 -14.25
N LEU A 200 12.69 -12.94 -14.62
CA LEU A 200 11.22 -13.00 -14.53
C LEU A 200 10.74 -12.71 -13.10
N ARG A 201 11.36 -13.32 -12.09
CA ARG A 201 11.03 -13.07 -10.68
C ARG A 201 11.29 -11.63 -10.27
N ALA A 202 12.42 -11.05 -10.67
CA ALA A 202 12.74 -9.65 -10.37
C ALA A 202 11.69 -8.70 -10.99
N ASP A 203 11.28 -8.96 -12.23
CA ASP A 203 10.23 -8.20 -12.92
C ASP A 203 8.88 -8.31 -12.20
N LEU A 204 8.45 -9.52 -11.82
CA LEU A 204 7.19 -9.72 -11.07
C LEU A 204 7.20 -8.95 -9.73
N ILE A 205 8.29 -9.04 -8.97
CA ILE A 205 8.46 -8.32 -7.70
C ILE A 205 8.39 -6.80 -7.93
N PHE A 206 9.06 -6.31 -8.97
CA PHE A 206 9.06 -4.90 -9.31
C PHE A 206 7.67 -4.41 -9.72
N GLN A 207 6.88 -5.20 -10.46
CA GLN A 207 5.50 -4.86 -10.82
C GLN A 207 4.58 -4.78 -9.59
N LEU A 208 4.68 -5.73 -8.66
CA LEU A 208 3.94 -5.67 -7.38
C LEU A 208 4.30 -4.43 -6.58
N PHE A 209 5.60 -4.11 -6.51
CA PHE A 209 6.07 -2.92 -5.83
C PHE A 209 5.54 -1.65 -6.50
N LYS A 210 5.61 -1.54 -7.83
CA LYS A 210 5.02 -0.43 -8.60
C LYS A 210 3.55 -0.26 -8.28
N HIS A 211 2.77 -1.35 -8.29
CA HIS A 211 1.34 -1.29 -8.01
C HIS A 211 1.03 -0.75 -6.60
N GLU A 212 1.71 -1.28 -5.57
CA GLU A 212 1.58 -0.78 -4.19
C GLU A 212 1.92 0.71 -4.09
N ARG A 213 2.98 1.14 -4.78
CA ARG A 213 3.38 2.56 -4.82
C ARG A 213 2.36 3.44 -5.52
N MET A 214 1.77 2.98 -6.61
CA MET A 214 0.70 3.69 -7.31
C MET A 214 -0.53 3.89 -6.40
N ILE A 215 -0.95 2.87 -5.65
CA ILE A 215 -2.05 3.00 -4.67
C ILE A 215 -1.69 4.04 -3.58
N ALA A 216 -0.47 3.99 -3.04
CA ALA A 216 -0.05 4.93 -2.01
C ALA A 216 -0.01 6.38 -2.52
N TRP A 217 0.53 6.60 -3.72
CA TRP A 217 0.57 7.93 -4.33
C TRP A 217 -0.81 8.47 -4.70
N ASP A 218 -1.71 7.60 -5.17
CA ASP A 218 -3.09 7.98 -5.44
C ASP A 218 -3.80 8.49 -4.17
N LYS A 219 -3.65 7.76 -3.05
CA LYS A 219 -4.16 8.18 -1.73
C LYS A 219 -3.56 9.51 -1.24
N ARG A 220 -2.34 9.85 -1.66
CA ARG A 220 -1.67 11.13 -1.36
C ARG A 220 -2.05 12.26 -2.32
N GLY A 221 -2.97 12.02 -3.25
CA GLY A 221 -3.51 13.03 -4.16
C GLY A 221 -2.72 13.24 -5.45
N PHE A 222 -1.82 12.32 -5.81
CA PHE A 222 -1.09 12.38 -7.09
C PHE A 222 -1.90 11.83 -8.27
N HIS A 223 -3.11 11.31 -8.04
CA HIS A 223 -3.95 10.68 -9.06
C HIS A 223 -3.23 9.58 -9.87
N ALA A 224 -2.34 8.84 -9.20
CA ALA A 224 -1.45 7.89 -9.83
C ALA A 224 -2.21 6.85 -10.66
N LEU A 225 -3.33 6.35 -10.14
CA LEU A 225 -4.12 5.32 -10.84
C LEU A 225 -4.75 5.85 -12.14
N ARG A 226 -5.12 7.15 -12.19
CA ARG A 226 -5.63 7.80 -13.41
C ARG A 226 -4.52 8.08 -14.42
N ILE A 227 -3.32 8.43 -13.94
CA ILE A 227 -2.16 8.63 -14.81
C ILE A 227 -1.75 7.31 -15.47
N GLY A 228 -1.79 6.20 -14.73
CA GLY A 228 -1.57 4.84 -15.23
C GLY A 228 -0.12 4.50 -15.63
N ASN A 229 0.77 5.49 -15.70
CA ASN A 229 2.20 5.30 -15.96
C ASN A 229 3.03 5.58 -14.70
N THR A 230 3.70 4.55 -14.16
CA THR A 230 4.47 4.67 -12.92
C THR A 230 5.65 5.63 -13.01
N ASP A 231 6.33 5.68 -14.15
CA ASP A 231 7.53 6.51 -14.30
C ASP A 231 7.15 8.00 -14.35
N SER A 232 6.04 8.34 -15.03
CA SER A 232 5.43 9.67 -15.00
C SER A 232 5.03 10.09 -13.58
N VAL A 233 4.39 9.20 -12.81
CA VAL A 233 4.01 9.50 -11.43
C VAL A 233 5.24 9.68 -10.54
N ALA A 234 6.25 8.82 -10.70
CA ALA A 234 7.53 8.95 -9.99
C ALA A 234 8.22 10.28 -10.29
N GLN A 235 8.17 10.74 -11.55
CA GLN A 235 8.66 12.05 -11.95
C GLN A 235 7.89 13.19 -11.25
N ILE A 236 6.56 13.14 -11.23
CA ILE A 236 5.72 14.13 -10.52
C ILE A 236 6.06 14.17 -9.03
N VAL A 237 6.17 13.00 -8.39
CA VAL A 237 6.52 12.89 -6.96
C VAL A 237 7.88 13.50 -6.70
N GLY A 238 8.89 13.18 -7.52
CA GLY A 238 10.24 13.75 -7.40
C GLY A 238 10.27 15.27 -7.59
N GLN A 239 9.52 15.80 -8.57
CA GLN A 239 9.38 17.24 -8.79
C GLN A 239 8.65 17.93 -7.61
N TYR A 240 7.59 17.32 -7.10
CA TYR A 240 6.86 17.83 -5.94
C TYR A 240 7.74 17.89 -4.70
N GLU A 241 8.58 16.88 -4.48
CA GLU A 241 9.53 16.84 -3.36
C GLU A 241 10.62 17.89 -3.47
N HIS A 242 10.99 18.28 -4.69
CA HIS A 242 11.84 19.44 -4.93
C HIS A 242 11.13 20.74 -4.56
N PHE A 243 9.87 20.92 -4.97
CA PHE A 243 9.06 22.10 -4.62
C PHE A 243 8.83 22.21 -3.11
N HIS A 244 8.56 21.09 -2.45
CA HIS A 244 8.39 21.05 -1.00
C HIS A 244 9.67 21.49 -0.25
N ALA A 245 10.85 21.32 -0.85
CA ALA A 245 12.12 21.81 -0.32
C ALA A 245 12.33 23.33 -0.45
N MET A 246 11.65 23.98 -1.41
CA MET A 246 11.89 25.38 -1.76
C MET A 246 11.42 26.32 -0.65
N ALA A 247 12.11 27.45 -0.49
CA ALA A 247 11.67 28.52 0.40
C ALA A 247 10.29 29.05 -0.03
N ASP A 248 9.47 29.49 0.92
CA ASP A 248 8.08 29.93 0.64
C ASP A 248 7.99 31.00 -0.45
N LYS A 249 8.92 31.96 -0.46
CA LYS A 249 8.97 33.02 -1.48
C LYS A 249 9.20 32.46 -2.88
N GLU A 250 10.11 31.50 -3.02
CA GLU A 250 10.43 30.86 -4.29
C GLU A 250 9.29 29.95 -4.76
N PHE A 251 8.69 29.19 -3.82
CA PHE A 251 7.57 28.32 -4.10
C PHE A 251 6.33 29.11 -4.55
N ARG A 252 6.01 30.23 -3.89
CA ARG A 252 4.93 31.14 -4.33
C ARG A 252 5.19 31.72 -5.70
N LYS A 253 6.43 32.15 -5.98
CA LYS A 253 6.81 32.62 -7.31
C LYS A 253 6.57 31.54 -8.37
N LEU A 254 7.01 30.30 -8.10
CA LEU A 254 6.78 29.16 -9.00
C LEU A 254 5.28 28.95 -9.24
N CYS A 255 4.45 28.99 -8.20
CA CYS A 255 3.01 28.85 -8.34
C CYS A 255 2.42 29.97 -9.23
N GLY A 256 2.90 31.20 -9.09
CA GLY A 256 2.52 32.34 -9.95
C GLY A 256 2.97 32.15 -11.40
N ASP A 257 4.18 31.64 -11.62
CA ASP A 257 4.73 31.31 -12.95
C ASP A 257 3.91 30.18 -13.62
N MET A 258 3.31 29.28 -12.84
CA MET A 258 2.38 28.24 -13.30
C MET A 258 0.93 28.75 -13.48
N GLY A 259 0.65 30.03 -13.22
CA GLY A 259 -0.69 30.61 -13.35
C GLY A 259 -1.67 30.18 -12.25
N LEU A 260 -1.17 29.74 -11.11
CA LEU A 260 -1.99 29.40 -9.93
C LEU A 260 -2.27 30.65 -9.08
N PRO A 261 -3.43 30.73 -8.42
CA PRO A 261 -3.69 31.77 -7.43
C PRO A 261 -2.72 31.60 -6.25
N CYS A 262 -2.13 32.72 -5.83
CA CYS A 262 -1.02 32.76 -4.85
C CYS A 262 -1.22 33.81 -3.76
N GLY A 263 -2.47 34.19 -3.50
CA GLY A 263 -2.84 35.26 -2.58
C GLY A 263 -2.02 35.27 -1.29
N SER A 264 -1.70 36.47 -0.81
CA SER A 264 -0.79 36.73 0.33
C SER A 264 -1.17 35.99 1.62
N GLY A 265 -2.43 35.58 1.78
CA GLY A 265 -2.93 34.82 2.94
C GLY A 265 -3.03 33.30 2.76
N GLU A 266 -2.76 32.74 1.58
CA GLU A 266 -2.94 31.30 1.36
C GLU A 266 -1.82 30.48 1.99
N SER A 267 -2.18 29.40 2.69
CA SER A 267 -1.22 28.46 3.28
C SER A 267 -0.45 27.67 2.22
N ARG A 268 0.79 27.26 2.52
CA ARG A 268 1.64 26.44 1.64
C ARG A 268 0.96 25.12 1.25
N GLU A 269 0.13 24.56 2.14
CA GLU A 269 -0.61 23.32 1.94
C GLU A 269 -1.70 23.46 0.87
N VAL A 270 -2.36 24.61 0.79
CA VAL A 270 -3.35 24.90 -0.27
C VAL A 270 -2.66 25.00 -1.62
N LEU A 271 -1.58 25.78 -1.71
CA LEU A 271 -0.79 25.94 -2.93
C LEU A 271 -0.19 24.60 -3.39
N SER A 272 0.34 23.82 -2.44
CA SER A 272 0.85 22.47 -2.69
C SER A 272 -0.18 21.52 -3.29
N ARG A 273 -1.43 21.57 -2.82
CA ARG A 273 -2.51 20.78 -3.41
C ARG A 273 -2.81 21.21 -4.84
N ARG A 274 -2.84 22.52 -5.13
CA ARG A 274 -3.06 23.02 -6.50
C ARG A 274 -1.95 22.60 -7.46
N VAL A 275 -0.69 22.73 -7.04
CA VAL A 275 0.47 22.28 -7.83
C VAL A 275 0.38 20.78 -8.11
N LYS A 276 0.09 19.96 -7.09
CA LYS A 276 -0.13 18.50 -7.27
C LYS A 276 -1.21 18.20 -8.30
N THR A 277 -2.36 18.86 -8.20
CA THR A 277 -3.49 18.67 -9.13
C THR A 277 -3.12 19.09 -10.55
N LEU A 278 -2.46 20.24 -10.72
CA LEU A 278 -2.04 20.74 -12.03
C LEU A 278 -1.04 19.81 -12.69
N MET A 279 0.01 19.38 -11.96
CA MET A 279 0.98 18.41 -12.45
C MET A 279 0.31 17.08 -12.81
N ALA A 280 -0.65 16.61 -12.02
CA ALA A 280 -1.36 15.38 -12.36
C ALA A 280 -2.07 15.52 -13.72
N TRP A 281 -2.75 16.63 -14.00
CA TRP A 281 -3.38 16.87 -15.31
C TRP A 281 -2.38 16.88 -16.47
N GLU A 282 -1.19 17.45 -16.26
CA GLU A 282 -0.10 17.49 -17.24
C GLU A 282 0.48 16.11 -17.59
N PHE A 283 0.25 15.08 -16.78
CA PHE A 283 0.68 13.70 -17.06
C PHE A 283 -0.46 12.71 -17.28
N MET A 284 -1.72 13.07 -16.97
CA MET A 284 -2.89 12.22 -17.21
C MET A 284 -3.14 11.98 -18.70
N PRO A 285 -3.55 10.76 -19.11
CA PRO A 285 -4.03 10.49 -20.46
C PRO A 285 -5.14 11.46 -20.88
N TRP A 286 -5.20 11.82 -22.16
CA TRP A 286 -6.21 12.76 -22.69
C TRP A 286 -7.65 12.35 -22.34
N ALA A 287 -7.97 11.06 -22.41
CA ALA A 287 -9.28 10.55 -22.04
C ALA A 287 -9.67 10.90 -20.59
N GLU A 288 -8.72 10.88 -19.65
CA GLU A 288 -8.93 11.22 -18.25
C GLU A 288 -9.06 12.74 -18.04
N VAL A 289 -8.25 13.55 -18.72
CA VAL A 289 -8.37 15.03 -18.68
C VAL A 289 -9.71 15.46 -19.29
N HIS A 290 -10.12 14.86 -20.41
CA HIS A 290 -11.40 15.12 -21.06
C HIS A 290 -12.59 14.77 -20.16
N LYS A 291 -12.53 13.62 -19.48
CA LYS A 291 -13.54 13.24 -18.49
C LYS A 291 -13.65 14.28 -17.38
N GLU A 292 -12.52 14.76 -16.87
CA GLU A 292 -12.51 15.79 -15.83
C GLU A 292 -13.04 17.15 -16.33
N CYS A 293 -12.73 17.54 -17.58
CA CYS A 293 -13.34 18.70 -18.21
C CYS A 293 -14.87 18.62 -18.19
N LEU A 294 -15.43 17.47 -18.59
CA LEU A 294 -16.88 17.25 -18.64
C LEU A 294 -17.51 17.29 -17.24
N GLU A 295 -16.87 16.66 -16.26
CA GLU A 295 -17.31 16.67 -14.85
C GLU A 295 -17.34 18.10 -14.27
N LYS A 296 -16.48 19.00 -14.76
CA LYS A 296 -16.45 20.42 -14.39
C LYS A 296 -17.32 21.32 -15.28
N GLY A 297 -18.09 20.74 -16.22
CA GLY A 297 -19.01 21.48 -17.08
C GLY A 297 -18.32 22.31 -18.16
N LEU A 298 -17.11 21.93 -18.57
CA LEU A 298 -16.41 22.58 -19.68
C LEU A 298 -16.97 22.10 -21.03
N PRO A 299 -17.16 23.00 -22.00
CA PRO A 299 -17.72 22.66 -23.31
C PRO A 299 -16.66 22.02 -24.19
N VAL A 300 -16.39 20.73 -23.99
CA VAL A 300 -15.39 20.00 -24.80
C VAL A 300 -15.96 19.64 -26.16
N GLN A 301 -15.41 20.22 -27.23
CA GLN A 301 -15.79 19.87 -28.59
C GLN A 301 -15.28 18.46 -28.92
N SER A 302 -16.19 17.52 -29.18
CA SER A 302 -15.89 16.07 -29.30
C SER A 302 -15.05 15.65 -30.50
N ARG A 303 -14.56 16.58 -31.34
CA ARG A 303 -13.67 16.25 -32.48
C ARG A 303 -12.20 16.33 -32.05
N ALA A 304 -11.78 15.36 -31.26
CA ALA A 304 -10.37 15.07 -31.05
C ALA A 304 -9.79 14.50 -32.35
N THR A 305 -8.84 15.21 -32.93
CA THR A 305 -7.97 14.71 -34.00
C THR A 305 -6.57 14.73 -33.39
N ASN A 306 -5.70 13.79 -33.76
CA ASN A 306 -4.35 13.55 -33.19
C ASN A 306 -3.40 14.79 -33.07
N SER A 307 -3.81 15.99 -33.46
CA SER A 307 -3.22 17.30 -33.11
C SER A 307 -3.59 17.74 -31.67
N ASP A 308 -3.42 16.84 -30.70
CA ASP A 308 -4.04 16.94 -29.37
C ASP A 308 -3.15 17.57 -28.29
N GLU A 309 -1.82 17.65 -28.48
CA GLU A 309 -0.92 18.20 -27.43
C GLU A 309 -1.13 19.70 -27.17
N ARG A 310 -1.26 20.51 -28.23
CA ARG A 310 -1.51 21.96 -28.06
C ARG A 310 -2.88 22.22 -27.44
N LYS A 311 -3.89 21.47 -27.87
CA LYS A 311 -5.23 21.52 -27.28
C LYS A 311 -5.18 21.14 -25.81
N ARG A 312 -4.41 20.11 -25.45
CA ARG A 312 -4.27 19.65 -24.06
C ARG A 312 -3.84 20.78 -23.12
N GLY A 313 -2.85 21.58 -23.51
CA GLY A 313 -2.43 22.75 -22.71
C GLY A 313 -3.57 23.76 -22.50
N GLU A 314 -4.34 24.07 -23.55
CA GLU A 314 -5.49 24.97 -23.47
C GLU A 314 -6.61 24.42 -22.57
N TRP A 315 -6.88 23.11 -22.62
CA TRP A 315 -7.88 22.47 -21.75
C TRP A 315 -7.43 22.43 -20.29
N ILE A 316 -6.19 22.07 -20.02
CA ILE A 316 -5.62 22.11 -18.66
C ILE A 316 -5.71 23.53 -18.10
N GLN A 317 -5.41 24.54 -18.92
CA GLN A 317 -5.54 25.94 -18.51
C GLN A 317 -6.99 26.33 -18.20
N GLN A 318 -7.96 25.90 -19.01
CA GLN A 318 -9.38 26.12 -18.74
C GLN A 318 -9.87 25.38 -17.48
N LEU A 319 -9.36 24.17 -17.22
CA LEU A 319 -9.59 23.46 -15.96
C LEU A 319 -9.04 24.27 -14.79
N ALA A 320 -7.80 24.74 -14.89
CA ALA A 320 -7.17 25.54 -13.84
C ALA A 320 -7.97 26.80 -13.53
N TRP A 321 -8.48 27.52 -14.55
CA TRP A 321 -9.38 28.67 -14.34
C TRP A 321 -10.67 28.29 -13.64
N THR A 322 -11.27 27.16 -14.02
CA THR A 322 -12.54 26.72 -13.42
C THR A 322 -12.38 26.24 -11.99
N VAL A 323 -11.28 25.53 -11.70
CA VAL A 323 -11.08 24.85 -10.41
C VAL A 323 -10.36 25.72 -9.39
N PHE A 324 -9.40 26.55 -9.82
CA PHE A 324 -8.58 27.34 -8.89
C PHE A 324 -8.99 28.81 -8.80
N TRP A 325 -9.60 29.36 -9.86
CA TRP A 325 -10.00 30.76 -9.93
C TRP A 325 -11.53 30.93 -9.87
N ASP A 326 -12.28 29.84 -9.71
CA ASP A 326 -13.75 29.81 -9.72
C ASP A 326 -14.38 30.52 -10.94
N VAL A 327 -13.67 30.56 -12.07
CA VAL A 327 -14.14 31.20 -13.31
C VAL A 327 -15.05 30.22 -14.06
N PRO A 328 -16.34 30.52 -14.29
CA PRO A 328 -17.26 29.58 -14.92
C PRO A 328 -17.05 29.55 -16.45
N VAL A 329 -15.95 28.96 -16.90
CA VAL A 329 -15.53 28.91 -18.32
C VAL A 329 -16.66 28.41 -19.22
N GLY A 330 -17.41 27.39 -18.80
CA GLY A 330 -18.51 26.85 -19.62
C GLY A 330 -19.68 27.82 -19.87
N ARG A 331 -19.84 28.85 -19.03
CA ARG A 331 -20.83 29.92 -19.24
C ARG A 331 -20.25 31.13 -19.99
N LEU A 332 -18.97 31.42 -19.77
CA LEU A 332 -18.32 32.63 -20.26
C LEU A 332 -17.67 32.46 -21.63
N GLY A 333 -17.31 31.22 -22.00
CA GLY A 333 -16.42 30.93 -23.12
C GLY A 333 -14.94 31.12 -22.73
N ALA A 334 -14.05 30.47 -23.48
CA ALA A 334 -12.61 30.45 -23.18
C ALA A 334 -11.98 31.85 -23.19
N ASP A 335 -12.25 32.68 -24.19
CA ASP A 335 -11.63 34.01 -24.33
C ASP A 335 -11.98 34.95 -23.17
N ARG A 336 -13.26 34.99 -22.79
CA ARG A 336 -13.73 35.83 -21.69
C ARG A 336 -13.22 35.32 -20.34
N ALA A 337 -13.18 34.00 -20.16
CA ALA A 337 -12.62 33.40 -18.97
C ALA A 337 -11.12 33.67 -18.83
N ALA A 338 -10.36 33.59 -19.93
CA ALA A 338 -8.94 33.91 -19.98
C ALA A 338 -8.68 35.36 -19.54
N ASN A 339 -9.49 36.30 -20.03
CA ASN A 339 -9.38 37.71 -19.65
C ASN A 339 -9.65 37.92 -18.15
N ILE A 340 -10.71 37.30 -17.61
CA ILE A 340 -11.04 37.38 -16.18
C ILE A 340 -9.93 36.75 -15.33
N ALA A 341 -9.43 35.56 -15.70
CA ALA A 341 -8.35 34.90 -15.00
C ALA A 341 -7.05 35.73 -15.05
N GLY A 342 -6.73 36.35 -16.17
CA GLY A 342 -5.60 37.26 -16.29
C GLY A 342 -5.73 38.48 -15.38
N HIS A 343 -6.94 39.01 -15.20
CA HIS A 343 -7.19 40.06 -14.22
C HIS A 343 -6.97 39.59 -12.78
N TYR A 344 -7.47 38.41 -12.42
CA TYR A 344 -7.23 37.85 -11.08
C TYR A 344 -5.74 37.59 -10.84
N GLN A 345 -5.03 37.02 -11.80
CA GLN A 345 -3.58 36.80 -11.69
C GLN A 345 -2.82 38.12 -11.56
N SER A 346 -3.24 39.17 -12.27
CA SER A 346 -2.66 40.51 -12.13
C SER A 346 -2.88 41.05 -10.71
N PHE A 347 -4.09 40.95 -10.17
CA PHE A 347 -4.41 41.40 -8.82
C PHE A 347 -3.68 40.62 -7.73
N ASP A 348 -3.50 39.30 -7.90
CA ASP A 348 -2.75 38.45 -6.96
C ASP A 348 -1.27 38.85 -6.84
N ASN A 349 -0.72 39.49 -7.88
CA ASN A 349 0.67 39.96 -7.90
C ASN A 349 0.83 41.39 -7.39
N MET A 350 -0.27 42.10 -7.14
CA MET A 350 -0.24 43.48 -6.65
C MET A 350 -0.12 43.54 -5.13
N ASP A 351 0.65 44.51 -4.62
CA ASP A 351 0.57 44.86 -3.20
C ASP A 351 -0.72 45.65 -2.88
N ASP A 352 -1.02 45.84 -1.58
CA ASP A 352 -2.23 46.56 -1.15
C ASP A 352 -2.30 48.00 -1.72
N THR A 353 -1.16 48.65 -1.93
CA THR A 353 -1.10 50.02 -2.47
C THR A 353 -1.42 50.03 -3.97
N GLU A 354 -0.89 49.05 -4.70
CA GLU A 354 -1.18 48.83 -6.12
C GLU A 354 -2.64 48.45 -6.34
N LEU A 355 -3.21 47.58 -5.51
CA LEU A 355 -4.64 47.22 -5.55
C LEU A 355 -5.54 48.43 -5.33
N VAL A 356 -5.25 49.25 -4.32
CA VAL A 356 -6.04 50.49 -4.05
C VAL A 356 -5.93 51.46 -5.22
N ARG A 357 -4.74 51.59 -5.83
CA ARG A 357 -4.53 52.45 -7.01
C ARG A 357 -5.34 51.97 -8.20
N GLU A 358 -5.28 50.67 -8.51
CA GLU A 358 -6.02 50.05 -9.61
C GLU A 358 -7.53 50.15 -9.40
N TYR A 359 -8.00 49.92 -8.17
CA TYR A 359 -9.42 50.09 -7.80
C TYR A 359 -9.90 51.54 -8.04
N ARG A 360 -9.14 52.54 -7.57
CA ARG A 360 -9.48 53.96 -7.78
C ARG A 360 -9.50 54.31 -9.26
N SER A 361 -8.53 53.81 -10.02
CA SER A 361 -8.45 54.06 -11.47
C SER A 361 -9.65 53.49 -12.23
N ARG A 362 -10.18 52.33 -11.82
CA ARG A 362 -11.33 51.69 -12.48
C ARG A 362 -12.68 52.27 -12.09
N MET A 363 -12.79 52.80 -10.86
CA MET A 363 -14.04 53.36 -10.33
C MET A 363 -14.22 54.86 -10.68
N GLU A 364 -13.30 55.46 -11.44
CA GLU A 364 -13.28 56.90 -11.75
C GLU A 364 -13.40 57.80 -10.51
N ILE A 365 -12.96 57.32 -9.33
CA ILE A 365 -13.05 58.09 -8.09
C ILE A 365 -12.00 59.21 -8.17
N PRO A 366 -12.40 60.50 -8.21
CA PRO A 366 -11.45 61.60 -8.26
C PRO A 366 -10.50 61.51 -7.06
N SER A 367 -9.20 61.70 -7.29
CA SER A 367 -8.20 61.73 -6.23
C SER A 367 -8.60 62.77 -5.17
N LEU A 368 -8.85 62.31 -3.95
CA LEU A 368 -8.99 63.20 -2.81
C LEU A 368 -7.69 64.01 -2.67
N PRO A 369 -7.75 65.35 -2.52
CA PRO A 369 -6.55 66.17 -2.38
C PRO A 369 -5.77 65.72 -1.15
N ASP A 370 -4.44 65.60 -1.31
CA ASP A 370 -3.51 65.20 -0.25
C ASP A 370 -3.74 66.09 0.99
N VAL A 371 -4.03 65.45 2.14
CA VAL A 371 -4.16 66.09 3.46
C VAL A 371 -2.92 65.79 4.29
#